data_AF-A0A127FAV0-F1
#
_entry.id   AF-A0A127FAV0-F1
#
_cell.length_a   1.000
_cell.length_b   1.000
_cell.length_c   1.000
_cell.angle_alpha   90.00
_cell.angle_beta   90.00
_cell.angle_gamma   90.00
#
_symmetry.space_group_name_H-M   'P 1'
#
loop_
_entity.id
_entity.type
_entity.pdbx_description
1 polymer ?
#
loop_
_entity_poly.entity_id
_entity_poly.type
_entity_poly.pdbx_seq_one_letter_code
_entity_poly.pdbx_strand_id
1 'polypeptide(L)'
;MRRFAGILQADGYSGFAGLYADGRVQEAACWAHARRKYYEVYATERSPTALEALQRIGQLYAIELQIRGQPASVRAQARGVRAAPVLEALRTWLTATHAQLSVKSPLAYAIQYTLGR
;
A
#
# COMPACT_ATOMS: atom_id res chain seq x y z
N MET A 1 -11.60 -17.67 14.94
CA MET A 1 -10.27 -17.42 14.31
C MET A 1 -9.07 -18.13 14.97
N ARG A 2 -9.21 -18.91 16.07
CA ARG A 2 -8.08 -19.52 16.82
C ARG A 2 -7.15 -20.49 16.05
N ARG A 3 -7.33 -20.70 14.74
CA ARG A 3 -6.55 -21.65 13.92
C ARG A 3 -6.11 -21.12 12.54
N PHE A 4 -6.41 -19.87 12.17
CA PHE A 4 -5.98 -19.36 10.86
C PHE A 4 -4.46 -19.14 10.85
N ALA A 5 -3.82 -19.58 9.78
CA ALA A 5 -2.42 -19.30 9.48
C ALA A 5 -2.31 -18.89 8.01
N GLY A 6 -1.58 -17.81 7.73
CA GLY A 6 -1.44 -17.26 6.40
C GLY A 6 -1.52 -15.74 6.36
N ILE A 7 -1.79 -15.19 5.17
CA ILE A 7 -1.80 -13.74 4.95
C ILE A 7 -3.19 -13.18 5.26
N LEU A 8 -3.25 -12.16 6.10
CA LEU A 8 -4.45 -11.38 6.38
C LEU A 8 -4.30 -9.98 5.80
N GLN A 9 -5.15 -9.63 4.84
CA GLN A 9 -5.21 -8.26 4.35
C GLN A 9 -6.05 -7.39 5.30
N ALA A 10 -5.47 -6.32 5.83
CA ALA A 10 -6.14 -5.42 6.78
C ALA A 10 -5.80 -3.94 6.49
N ASP A 11 -6.55 -3.04 7.11
CA ASP A 11 -6.39 -1.59 7.04
C ASP A 11 -5.30 -1.04 7.97
N GLY A 12 -4.52 -1.92 8.61
CA GLY A 12 -3.52 -1.54 9.59
C GLY A 12 -4.12 -0.96 10.87
N TYR A 13 -5.36 -1.29 11.22
CA TYR A 13 -5.92 -1.00 12.54
C TYR A 13 -5.09 -1.66 13.65
N SER A 14 -4.64 -0.86 14.62
CA SER A 14 -3.72 -1.32 15.67
C SER A 14 -4.29 -2.43 16.56
N GLY A 15 -5.61 -2.57 16.65
CA GLY A 15 -6.25 -3.67 17.37
C GLY A 15 -5.94 -5.06 16.81
N PHE A 16 -5.44 -5.15 15.57
CA PHE A 16 -5.00 -6.41 14.97
C PHE A 16 -3.53 -6.76 15.27
N ALA A 17 -2.75 -5.88 15.90
CA ALA A 17 -1.32 -6.12 16.15
C ALA A 17 -1.05 -7.44 16.90
N GLY A 18 -1.92 -7.80 17.86
CA GLY A 18 -1.82 -9.07 18.59
C GLY A 18 -2.01 -10.32 17.72
N LEU A 19 -2.67 -10.20 16.56
CA LEU A 19 -2.84 -11.32 15.61
C LEU A 19 -1.53 -11.64 14.88
N TYR A 20 -0.65 -10.65 14.72
CA TYR A 20 0.60 -10.79 13.96
C TYR A 20 1.80 -11.14 14.85
N ALA A 21 1.66 -11.01 16.17
CA ALA A 21 2.76 -11.09 17.14
C ALA A 21 3.50 -12.45 17.15
N ASP A 22 2.81 -13.56 16.86
CA ASP A 22 3.41 -14.90 16.83
C ASP A 22 3.80 -15.37 15.42
N GLY A 23 3.68 -14.50 14.41
CA GLY A 23 4.03 -14.79 13.02
C GLY A 23 3.11 -15.79 12.29
N ARG A 24 2.10 -16.36 12.98
CA ARG A 24 1.14 -17.29 12.34
C ARG A 24 0.30 -16.59 11.27
N VAL A 25 -0.03 -15.32 11.52
CA VAL A 25 -0.72 -14.45 10.58
C VAL A 25 0.25 -13.38 10.11
N GLN A 26 0.45 -13.30 8.79
CA GLN A 26 1.23 -12.24 8.18
C GLN A 26 0.31 -11.12 7.73
N GLU A 27 0.61 -9.88 8.11
CA GLU A 27 -0.14 -8.73 7.61
C GLU A 27 0.17 -8.48 6.12
N ALA A 28 -0.87 -8.22 5.34
CA ALA A 28 -0.78 -7.54 4.06
C ALA A 28 -1.56 -6.22 4.14
N ALA A 29 -0.87 -5.09 4.19
CA ALA A 29 -1.54 -3.80 4.30
C ALA A 29 -2.39 -3.49 3.06
N CYS A 30 -3.54 -2.83 3.28
CA CYS A 30 -4.53 -2.59 2.25
C CYS A 30 -4.25 -1.31 1.43
N TRP A 31 -4.01 -1.49 0.13
CA TRP A 31 -3.83 -0.38 -0.82
C TRP A 31 -5.00 0.61 -0.90
N ALA A 32 -6.24 0.15 -0.67
CA ALA A 32 -7.39 1.05 -0.69
C ALA A 32 -7.33 2.09 0.44
N HIS A 33 -6.85 1.70 1.61
CA HIS A 33 -6.69 2.59 2.76
C HIS A 33 -5.49 3.53 2.58
N ALA A 34 -4.38 3.05 2.04
CA ALA A 34 -3.25 3.90 1.66
C ALA A 34 -3.69 4.96 0.64
N ARG A 35 -4.36 4.55 -0.45
CA ARG A 35 -4.88 5.44 -1.49
C ARG A 35 -5.82 6.51 -0.94
N ARG A 36 -6.70 6.15 0.00
CA ARG A 36 -7.65 7.11 0.61
C ARG A 36 -6.93 8.29 1.26
N LYS A 37 -5.83 8.05 1.98
CA LYS A 37 -5.06 9.13 2.63
C LYS A 37 -4.49 10.13 1.63
N TYR A 38 -3.93 9.66 0.51
CA TYR A 38 -3.47 10.56 -0.55
C TYR A 38 -4.62 11.31 -1.22
N TYR A 39 -5.77 10.67 -1.39
CA TYR A 39 -6.95 11.32 -1.93
C TYR A 39 -7.46 12.45 -1.04
N GLU A 40 -7.50 12.25 0.29
CA GLU A 40 -7.90 13.29 1.25
C GLU A 40 -6.98 14.52 1.18
N VAL A 41 -5.66 14.31 1.08
CA VAL A 41 -4.69 15.38 0.87
C VAL A 41 -4.93 16.08 -0.48
N TYR A 42 -5.11 15.34 -1.57
CA TYR A 42 -5.33 15.93 -2.89
C TYR A 42 -6.66 16.70 -2.97
N ALA A 43 -7.73 16.18 -2.37
CA ALA A 43 -9.04 16.82 -2.37
C ALA A 43 -9.02 18.16 -1.62
N THR A 44 -8.18 18.28 -0.59
CA THR A 44 -8.07 19.47 0.26
C THR A 44 -7.07 20.49 -0.29
N GLU A 45 -5.88 20.03 -0.68
CA GLU A 45 -4.73 20.90 -0.98
C GLU A 45 -4.37 20.95 -2.47
N ARG A 46 -4.99 20.10 -3.30
CA ARG A 46 -4.61 19.89 -4.72
C ARG A 46 -3.12 19.58 -4.92
N SER A 47 -2.49 18.97 -3.91
CA SER A 47 -1.07 18.61 -3.92
C SER A 47 -0.70 17.76 -5.15
N PRO A 48 0.21 18.25 -6.01
CA PRO A 48 0.70 17.47 -7.16
C PRO A 48 1.37 16.16 -6.73
N THR A 49 2.08 16.16 -5.60
CA THR A 49 2.72 14.97 -5.04
C THR A 49 1.68 13.94 -4.59
N ALA A 50 0.57 14.38 -3.98
CA ALA A 50 -0.52 13.46 -3.64
C ALA A 50 -1.17 12.86 -4.90
N LEU A 51 -1.33 13.65 -5.95
CA LEU A 51 -1.81 13.15 -7.25
C LEU A 51 -0.87 12.12 -7.87
N GLU A 52 0.45 12.36 -7.81
CA GLU A 52 1.44 11.42 -8.31
C GLU A 52 1.41 10.09 -7.53
N ALA A 53 1.26 10.14 -6.20
CA ALA A 53 1.09 8.94 -5.38
C ALA A 53 -0.16 8.15 -5.79
N LEU A 54 -1.29 8.83 -6.03
CA LEU A 54 -2.53 8.21 -6.51
C LEU A 54 -2.35 7.53 -7.86
N GLN A 55 -1.63 8.15 -8.79
CA GLN A 55 -1.33 7.60 -10.11
C GLN A 55 -0.45 6.35 -10.02
N ARG A 56 0.61 6.39 -9.21
CA ARG A 56 1.52 5.25 -8.98
C ARG A 56 0.78 4.08 -8.33
N ILE A 57 -0.06 4.32 -7.32
CA ILE A 57 -0.93 3.27 -6.73
C ILE A 57 -1.93 2.74 -7.78
N GLY A 58 -2.46 3.62 -8.64
CA GLY A 58 -3.36 3.24 -9.73
C GLY A 58 -2.76 2.22 -10.71
N GLN A 59 -1.44 2.24 -10.92
CA GLN A 59 -0.75 1.25 -11.75
C GLN A 59 -0.90 -0.18 -11.18
N LEU A 60 -0.90 -0.33 -9.86
CA LEU A 60 -1.14 -1.63 -9.20
C LEU A 60 -2.55 -2.14 -9.50
N TYR A 61 -3.55 -1.26 -9.46
CA TYR A 61 -4.93 -1.63 -9.78
C TYR A 61 -5.11 -1.99 -11.25
N ALA A 62 -4.40 -1.32 -12.15
CA ALA A 62 -4.40 -1.67 -13.56
C ALA A 62 -3.83 -3.08 -13.80
N ILE A 63 -2.76 -3.46 -13.08
CA ILE A 63 -2.21 -4.82 -13.12
C ILE A 63 -3.24 -5.82 -12.59
N GLU A 64 -3.83 -5.57 -11.43
CA GLU A 64 -4.83 -6.46 -10.82
C GLU A 64 -6.06 -6.67 -11.72
N LEU A 65 -6.50 -5.61 -12.42
CA LEU A 65 -7.62 -5.71 -13.36
C LEU A 65 -7.32 -6.70 -14.50
N GLN A 66 -6.10 -6.69 -15.02
CA GLN A 66 -5.71 -7.55 -16.14
C GLN A 66 -5.52 -9.02 -15.75
N ILE A 67 -5.18 -9.30 -14.49
CA ILE A 67 -4.96 -10.66 -14.00
C ILE A 67 -6.18 -11.21 -13.25
N ARG A 68 -7.25 -10.43 -13.14
CA ARG A 68 -8.51 -10.83 -12.49
C ARG A 68 -9.10 -12.03 -13.21
N GLY A 69 -9.57 -13.02 -12.43
CA GLY A 69 -10.15 -14.25 -12.96
C GLY A 69 -9.14 -15.30 -13.42
N GLN A 70 -7.85 -14.97 -13.52
CA GLN A 70 -6.80 -15.94 -13.83
C GLN A 70 -6.53 -16.88 -12.66
N PRO A 71 -5.94 -18.08 -12.89
CA PRO A 71 -5.52 -18.99 -11.82
C PRO A 71 -4.57 -18.32 -10.81
N ALA A 72 -4.57 -18.81 -9.57
CA ALA A 72 -3.78 -18.21 -8.48
C ALA A 72 -2.27 -18.15 -8.79
N SER A 73 -1.72 -19.20 -9.40
CA SER A 73 -0.31 -19.26 -9.83
C SER A 73 0.04 -18.18 -10.86
N VAL A 74 -0.83 -17.98 -11.86
CA VAL A 74 -0.68 -16.94 -12.90
C VAL A 74 -0.72 -15.55 -12.28
N ARG A 75 -1.65 -15.31 -11.35
CA ARG A 75 -1.73 -14.02 -10.63
C ARG A 75 -0.47 -13.77 -9.80
N ALA A 76 0.03 -14.78 -9.10
CA ALA A 76 1.25 -14.67 -8.30
C ALA A 76 2.48 -14.35 -9.17
N GLN A 77 2.65 -15.07 -10.29
CA GLN A 77 3.74 -14.81 -11.24
C GLN A 77 3.65 -13.40 -11.82
N ALA A 78 2.46 -12.98 -12.27
CA ALA A 78 2.26 -11.66 -12.84
C ALA A 78 2.53 -10.53 -11.83
N ARG A 79 2.14 -10.69 -10.56
CA ARG A 79 2.51 -9.74 -9.50
C ARG A 79 4.02 -9.68 -9.29
N GLY A 80 4.70 -10.82 -9.26
CA GLY A 80 6.16 -10.88 -9.13
C GLY A 80 6.89 -10.15 -10.28
N VAL A 81 6.44 -10.35 -11.51
CA VAL A 81 7.10 -9.74 -12.69
C VAL A 81 6.71 -8.27 -12.88
N ARG A 82 5.45 -7.91 -12.59
CA ARG A 82 4.87 -6.62 -13.01
C ARG A 82 4.61 -5.66 -11.86
N ALA A 83 4.11 -6.15 -10.73
CA ALA A 83 3.80 -5.31 -9.58
C ALA A 83 5.04 -5.04 -8.72
N ALA A 84 5.93 -6.01 -8.55
CA ALA A 84 7.15 -5.85 -7.76
C ALA A 84 8.02 -4.65 -8.20
N PRO A 85 8.37 -4.45 -9.48
CA PRO A 85 9.15 -3.27 -9.88
C PRO A 85 8.41 -1.94 -9.66
N VAL A 86 7.08 -1.92 -9.81
CA VAL A 86 6.26 -0.73 -9.53
C VAL A 86 6.30 -0.39 -8.04
N LEU A 87 6.21 -1.41 -7.17
CA LEU A 87 6.30 -1.24 -5.72
C LEU A 87 7.67 -0.75 -5.27
N GLU A 88 8.76 -1.28 -5.83
CA GLU A 88 10.11 -0.81 -5.51
C GLU A 88 10.34 0.64 -5.95
N ALA A 89 9.87 1.00 -7.14
CA ALA A 89 9.93 2.38 -7.61
C ALA A 89 9.08 3.31 -6.73
N LEU A 90 7.87 2.86 -6.33
CA LEU A 90 7.00 3.61 -5.42
C LEU A 90 7.66 3.80 -4.05
N ARG A 91 8.21 2.74 -3.46
CA ARG A 91 8.92 2.78 -2.16
C ARG A 91 10.09 3.75 -2.19
N THR A 92 10.91 3.66 -3.24
CA THR A 92 12.07 4.55 -3.44
C THR A 92 11.63 6.01 -3.53
N TRP A 93 10.62 6.29 -4.35
CA TRP A 93 10.08 7.64 -4.52
C TRP A 93 9.47 8.17 -3.23
N LEU A 94 8.60 7.40 -2.55
CA LEU A 94 7.99 7.78 -1.28
C LEU A 94 9.03 8.09 -0.20
N THR A 95 10.09 7.28 -0.11
CA THR A 95 11.19 7.50 0.84
C THR A 95 11.90 8.82 0.57
N ALA A 96 12.24 9.10 -0.69
CA ALA A 96 12.89 10.35 -1.07
C ALA A 96 11.98 11.58 -0.85
N THR A 97 10.70 11.45 -1.20
CA THR A 97 9.70 12.51 -0.98
C THR A 97 9.51 12.78 0.50
N HIS A 98 9.39 11.75 1.34
CA HIS A 98 9.20 11.91 2.78
C HIS A 98 10.34 12.69 3.44
N ALA A 99 11.59 12.47 3.01
CA ALA A 99 12.76 13.18 3.53
C ALA A 99 12.74 14.70 3.28
N GLN A 100 11.93 15.17 2.33
CA GLN A 100 11.82 16.58 1.96
C GLN A 100 10.61 17.27 2.60
N LEU A 101 9.75 16.53 3.30
CA LEU A 101 8.52 17.06 3.88
C LEU A 101 8.69 17.38 5.36
N SER A 102 7.94 18.38 5.82
CA SER A 102 7.71 18.55 7.25
C SER A 102 6.98 17.34 7.80
N VAL A 103 7.49 16.78 8.89
CA VAL A 103 6.95 15.59 9.59
C VAL A 103 5.47 15.74 9.94
N LYS A 104 5.00 16.97 10.19
CA LYS A 104 3.61 17.24 10.58
C LYS A 104 2.66 17.47 9.39
N SER A 105 3.15 17.43 8.15
CA SER A 105 2.30 17.64 6.99
C SER A 105 1.34 16.45 6.79
N PRO A 106 0.08 16.69 6.33
CA PRO A 106 -0.85 15.61 5.99
C PRO A 106 -0.28 14.62 4.97
N LEU A 107 0.53 15.11 4.03
CA LEU A 107 1.21 14.27 3.05
C LEU A 107 2.29 13.38 3.70
N ALA A 108 3.10 13.90 4.63
CA ALA A 108 4.07 13.08 5.35
C ALA A 108 3.38 11.94 6.13
N TYR A 109 2.25 12.21 6.77
CA TYR A 109 1.44 11.18 7.43
C TYR A 109 0.91 10.11 6.47
N ALA A 110 0.43 10.50 5.29
CA ALA A 110 -0.01 9.55 4.26
C ALA A 110 1.14 8.65 3.77
N ILE A 111 2.33 9.22 3.59
CA ILE A 111 3.53 8.48 3.20
C ILE A 111 3.97 7.53 4.32
N GLN A 112 4.04 8.01 5.57
CA GLN A 112 4.42 7.18 6.72
C GLN A 112 3.45 6.01 6.93
N TYR A 113 2.15 6.22 6.75
CA TYR A 113 1.19 5.12 6.78
C TYR A 113 1.45 4.06 5.70
N THR A 114 1.92 4.49 4.53
CA THR A 114 2.21 3.58 3.41
C THR A 114 3.52 2.83 3.60
N LEU A 115 4.56 3.47 4.15
CA LEU A 115 5.89 2.89 4.36
C LEU A 115 6.02 2.11 5.68
N GLY A 116 5.21 2.44 6.69
CA GLY A 116 5.28 1.86 8.04
C GLY A 116 4.55 0.52 8.17
N ARG A 117 4.33 -0.18 7.07
CA ARG A 117 3.63 -1.46 6.99
C ARG A 117 4.45 -2.46 6.19
#